data_AF-A0A014PJR1-F1
#
_entry.id   AF-A0A014PJR1-F1
#
_cell.length_a   1.000
_cell.length_b   1.000
_cell.length_c   1.000
_cell.angle_alpha   90.00
_cell.angle_beta   90.00
_cell.angle_gamma   90.00
#
_symmetry.space_group_name_H-M   'P 1'
#
loop_
_entity.id
_entity.type
_entity.pdbx_description
1 polymer ?
#
loop_
_entity_poly.entity_id
_entity_poly.type
_entity_poly.pdbx_seq_one_letter_code
_entity_poly.pdbx_strand_id
1 'polypeptide(L)'
;MDHILVASDDHAHKAIEVPYLDDERFRYDDLGLLSYPERVAVDVVRLAEDRDTSLRLNNSAPFIQAWLWFGLLGECLLVGLRHSSAPKRIHWGTFVKTIANQRFVSLRELNNVLSEPSARAMSAAFIEWRSQRLLACTRVAHDFVARALDTLKLPNATRKDETILSDTILVCLSVQILCQTLLETMSPRSGVMPLELPPNVSLDAVNLLLKGAGWCPKDIDLLPKDVVYRFYLTSLRPRRIAGEPGHRGRHGCSCHQGQGQATSPDSMIEPLHTRQTCQCTQHEMRGQHLKYGLKNDSMFIFKLPQGTTLSFDRVPLPDMSIETPLSTARFVAISHVRSVGLGNDRKNSLPFCQLTLIQVLVNQIDPPQNEQTDTAFWIDTMALPTDLRRRKPMLSSLRRVFGTATAVLVLDPSLSTHCFRSAEEALIQIRYSLWKQRLWTIEEAFFARRLIFRFANRMVSLDELLTAFSASRPLRVPVLKPPLEILPVDHESMMSHLICFANDIHATPENTIDKRELYRILRAGYLSSPKFRYFVEPGELNLTKQACFAIQNTYQSTTSMNSSLDHVAARLGLVLDTFLGRKS
;
A
#
# COMPACT_ATOMS: atom_id res chain seq x y z
N MET A 1 -18.90 5.76 -9.96
CA MET A 1 -17.69 4.96 -9.63
C MET A 1 -17.80 4.37 -8.22
N ASP A 2 -19.01 4.02 -7.81
CA ASP A 2 -19.38 3.60 -6.45
C ASP A 2 -19.18 2.09 -6.20
N HIS A 3 -18.71 1.38 -7.21
CA HIS A 3 -18.26 -0.01 -7.13
C HIS A 3 -16.83 -0.13 -6.57
N ILE A 4 -16.04 0.95 -6.62
CA ILE A 4 -14.71 1.01 -6.03
C ILE A 4 -14.87 1.22 -4.52
N LEU A 5 -14.00 0.59 -3.74
CA LEU A 5 -13.91 0.86 -2.30
C LEU A 5 -13.70 2.37 -2.07
N VAL A 6 -14.25 2.89 -0.99
CA VAL A 6 -13.94 4.25 -0.51
C VAL A 6 -13.34 4.09 0.86
N ALA A 7 -12.29 4.87 1.17
CA ALA A 7 -11.73 4.92 2.51
C ALA A 7 -12.82 5.18 3.55
N SER A 8 -12.66 4.62 4.74
CA SER A 8 -13.64 4.68 5.82
C SER A 8 -13.63 6.00 6.57
N ASP A 9 -12.50 6.71 6.55
CA ASP A 9 -12.31 8.05 7.10
C ASP A 9 -11.15 8.79 6.40
N ASP A 10 -10.80 9.98 6.92
CA ASP A 10 -9.73 10.87 6.42
C ASP A 10 -9.80 11.16 4.91
N HIS A 11 -11.02 11.40 4.43
CA HIS A 11 -11.27 11.68 3.02
C HIS A 11 -10.55 12.95 2.56
N ALA A 12 -9.72 12.82 1.52
CA ALA A 12 -9.10 13.97 0.87
C ALA A 12 -10.13 14.87 0.17
N HIS A 13 -11.20 14.26 -0.35
CA HIS A 13 -12.33 14.95 -0.99
C HIS A 13 -13.63 14.17 -0.79
N LYS A 14 -14.78 14.79 -1.06
CA LYS A 14 -16.09 14.10 -1.09
C LYS A 14 -16.10 13.01 -2.17
N ALA A 15 -16.94 11.99 -2.01
CA ALA A 15 -17.09 10.95 -3.03
C ALA A 15 -17.39 11.59 -4.41
N ILE A 16 -16.62 11.21 -5.42
CA ILE A 16 -16.78 11.74 -6.78
C ILE A 16 -17.92 10.98 -7.46
N GLU A 17 -19.01 11.69 -7.71
CA GLU A 17 -20.17 11.17 -8.42
C GLU A 17 -20.14 11.67 -9.87
N VAL A 18 -20.45 10.77 -10.81
CA VAL A 18 -20.48 11.09 -12.25
C VAL A 18 -21.94 11.33 -12.62
N PRO A 19 -22.33 12.54 -13.05
CA PRO A 19 -23.71 12.84 -13.37
C PRO A 19 -24.19 11.96 -14.54
N TYR A 20 -25.46 11.56 -14.50
CA TYR A 20 -26.13 10.99 -15.67
C TYR A 20 -26.58 12.14 -16.57
N LEU A 21 -26.03 12.19 -17.77
CA LEU A 21 -26.22 13.26 -18.74
C LEU A 21 -27.26 12.80 -19.76
N ASP A 22 -28.53 13.15 -19.49
CA ASP A 22 -29.66 12.88 -20.39
C ASP A 22 -29.69 13.94 -21.48
N ASP A 23 -29.52 13.51 -22.72
CA ASP A 23 -29.54 14.36 -23.91
C ASP A 23 -30.37 13.66 -24.99
N GLU A 24 -31.32 14.38 -25.59
CA GLU A 24 -32.24 13.81 -26.58
C GLU A 24 -31.53 13.36 -27.85
N ARG A 25 -30.47 14.06 -28.28
CA ARG A 25 -29.67 13.72 -29.45
C ARG A 25 -28.79 12.50 -29.17
N PHE A 26 -28.25 12.39 -27.96
CA PHE A 26 -27.25 11.38 -27.61
C PHE A 26 -27.79 10.27 -26.70
N ARG A 27 -29.07 9.93 -26.77
CA ARG A 27 -29.58 8.75 -26.07
C ARG A 27 -28.95 7.47 -26.67
N TYR A 28 -28.41 6.59 -25.82
CA TYR A 28 -27.89 5.30 -26.30
C TYR A 28 -29.05 4.42 -26.77
N ASP A 29 -28.90 3.80 -27.94
CA ASP A 29 -29.99 3.12 -28.66
C ASP A 29 -29.91 1.60 -28.59
N ASP A 30 -28.96 1.06 -27.81
CA ASP A 30 -28.70 -0.37 -27.67
C ASP A 30 -28.30 -1.08 -28.97
N LEU A 31 -27.96 -0.38 -30.06
CA LEU A 31 -27.62 -1.02 -31.35
C LEU A 31 -26.12 -1.30 -31.54
N GLY A 32 -25.37 -1.38 -30.44
CA GLY A 32 -23.95 -1.69 -30.41
C GLY A 32 -23.05 -0.45 -30.43
N LEU A 33 -21.88 -0.58 -29.78
CA LEU A 33 -20.96 0.53 -29.52
C LEU A 33 -20.25 1.04 -30.78
N LEU A 34 -19.79 0.14 -31.64
CA LEU A 34 -18.88 0.50 -32.75
C LEU A 34 -19.55 1.39 -33.81
N SER A 35 -20.81 1.14 -34.13
CA SER A 35 -21.56 1.88 -35.14
C SER A 35 -22.38 3.04 -34.56
N TYR A 36 -22.35 3.27 -33.24
CA TYR A 36 -23.13 4.32 -32.59
C TYR A 36 -22.79 5.73 -33.11
N PRO A 37 -21.51 6.13 -33.26
CA PRO A 37 -21.17 7.49 -33.69
C PRO A 37 -21.74 7.86 -35.07
N GLU A 38 -21.75 6.90 -36.00
CA GLU A 38 -22.32 7.09 -37.35
C GLU A 38 -23.83 7.39 -37.28
N ARG A 39 -24.55 6.72 -36.38
CA ARG A 39 -26.01 6.90 -36.21
C ARG A 39 -26.39 8.26 -35.67
N VAL A 40 -25.54 8.86 -34.84
CA VAL A 40 -25.73 10.22 -34.29
C VAL A 40 -24.96 11.28 -35.07
N ALA A 41 -24.40 10.90 -36.24
CA ALA A 41 -23.65 11.75 -37.16
C ALA A 41 -22.49 12.52 -36.50
N VAL A 42 -21.66 11.82 -35.70
CA VAL A 42 -20.47 12.38 -35.05
C VAL A 42 -19.20 11.74 -35.62
N ASP A 43 -18.28 12.57 -36.11
CA ASP A 43 -16.94 12.14 -36.51
C ASP A 43 -16.03 12.09 -35.28
N VAL A 44 -15.80 10.88 -34.76
CA VAL A 44 -15.05 10.67 -33.51
C VAL A 44 -13.57 11.02 -33.61
N VAL A 45 -12.99 10.96 -34.83
CA VAL A 45 -11.59 11.33 -35.04
C VAL A 45 -11.47 12.84 -34.96
N ARG A 46 -12.33 13.56 -35.68
CA ARG A 46 -12.36 15.03 -35.64
C ARG A 46 -12.76 15.55 -34.27
N LEU A 47 -13.72 14.91 -33.59
CA LEU A 47 -14.12 15.30 -32.24
C LEU A 47 -12.99 15.16 -31.24
N ALA A 48 -12.21 14.08 -31.27
CA ALA A 48 -11.10 13.86 -30.36
C ALA A 48 -10.00 14.94 -30.47
N GLU A 49 -9.92 15.61 -31.61
CA GLU A 49 -8.99 16.72 -31.91
C GLU A 49 -9.67 18.09 -31.81
N ASP A 50 -10.92 18.14 -31.34
CA ASP A 50 -11.78 19.33 -31.29
C ASP A 50 -12.00 20.04 -32.65
N ARG A 51 -11.95 19.26 -33.74
CA ARG A 51 -12.11 19.69 -35.14
C ARG A 51 -13.51 19.40 -35.72
N ASP A 52 -14.38 18.73 -34.97
CA ASP A 52 -15.75 18.47 -35.39
C ASP A 52 -16.59 19.75 -35.37
N THR A 53 -17.41 19.98 -36.40
CA THR A 53 -18.24 21.18 -36.54
C THR A 53 -19.60 21.07 -35.87
N SER A 54 -20.05 19.83 -35.59
CA SER A 54 -21.37 19.51 -35.03
C SER A 54 -21.36 19.37 -33.51
N LEU A 55 -20.19 19.12 -32.90
CA LEU A 55 -20.02 18.93 -31.47
C LEU A 55 -18.60 19.32 -31.05
N ARG A 56 -18.48 20.19 -30.04
CA ARG A 56 -17.18 20.53 -29.42
C ARG A 56 -16.80 19.55 -28.33
N LEU A 57 -15.51 19.27 -28.19
CA LEU A 57 -15.01 18.28 -27.25
C LEU A 57 -15.31 18.66 -25.79
N ASN A 58 -15.22 19.95 -25.44
CA ASN A 58 -15.54 20.44 -24.10
C ASN A 58 -17.01 20.22 -23.69
N ASN A 59 -17.91 20.03 -24.65
CA ASN A 59 -19.35 19.85 -24.44
C ASN A 59 -19.86 18.47 -24.88
N SER A 60 -18.96 17.53 -25.17
CA SER A 60 -19.31 16.20 -25.70
C SER A 60 -19.58 15.15 -24.62
N ALA A 61 -19.60 15.53 -23.34
CA ALA A 61 -19.83 14.62 -22.23
C ALA A 61 -21.08 13.72 -22.38
N PRO A 62 -22.26 14.22 -22.83
CA PRO A 62 -23.42 13.36 -23.06
C PRO A 62 -23.18 12.32 -24.16
N PHE A 63 -22.57 12.73 -25.27
CA PHE A 63 -22.19 11.83 -26.37
C PHE A 63 -21.21 10.74 -25.91
N ILE A 64 -20.13 11.12 -25.21
CA ILE A 64 -19.11 10.18 -24.73
C ILE A 64 -19.73 9.21 -23.72
N GLN A 65 -20.60 9.69 -22.82
CA GLN A 65 -21.27 8.85 -21.84
C GLN A 65 -22.18 7.82 -22.54
N ALA A 66 -22.99 8.24 -23.49
CA ALA A 66 -23.85 7.34 -24.25
C ALA A 66 -23.05 6.33 -25.08
N TRP A 67 -22.06 6.81 -25.84
CA TRP A 67 -21.27 5.98 -26.73
C TRP A 67 -20.37 4.99 -25.98
N LEU A 68 -19.52 5.50 -25.09
CA LEU A 68 -18.48 4.69 -24.47
C LEU A 68 -18.95 4.09 -23.16
N TRP A 69 -19.57 4.87 -22.27
CA TRP A 69 -19.94 4.34 -20.96
C TRP A 69 -21.10 3.34 -21.04
N PHE A 70 -22.23 3.74 -21.64
CA PHE A 70 -23.36 2.84 -21.84
C PHE A 70 -23.09 1.81 -22.95
N GLY A 71 -22.40 2.18 -24.02
CA GLY A 71 -22.02 1.23 -25.06
C GLY A 71 -21.15 0.09 -24.55
N LEU A 72 -20.12 0.35 -23.74
CA LEU A 72 -19.27 -0.71 -23.18
C LEU A 72 -20.05 -1.63 -22.23
N LEU A 73 -20.98 -1.08 -21.45
CA LEU A 73 -21.89 -1.88 -20.65
C LEU A 73 -22.81 -2.72 -21.54
N GLY A 74 -23.34 -2.17 -22.63
CA GLY A 74 -24.14 -2.90 -23.60
C GLY A 74 -23.38 -4.08 -24.20
N GLU A 75 -22.13 -3.88 -24.61
CA GLU A 75 -21.23 -4.93 -25.12
C GLU A 75 -20.93 -6.00 -24.06
N CYS A 76 -20.66 -5.57 -22.81
CA CYS A 76 -20.47 -6.49 -21.70
C CYS A 76 -21.75 -7.26 -21.37
N LEU A 77 -22.94 -6.69 -21.51
CA LEU A 77 -24.20 -7.33 -21.11
C LEU A 77 -24.94 -7.99 -22.29
N LEU A 78 -24.36 -7.96 -23.50
CA LEU A 78 -24.95 -8.46 -24.75
C LEU A 78 -26.28 -7.78 -25.11
N VAL A 79 -26.45 -6.51 -24.72
CA VAL A 79 -27.64 -5.74 -25.08
C VAL A 79 -27.59 -5.45 -26.58
N GLY A 80 -28.65 -5.81 -27.31
CA GLY A 80 -28.82 -5.42 -28.72
C GLY A 80 -28.26 -6.35 -29.80
N LEU A 81 -27.70 -7.52 -29.45
CA LEU A 81 -27.19 -8.46 -30.46
C LEU A 81 -28.34 -9.16 -31.21
N ARG A 82 -28.49 -8.84 -32.51
CA ARG A 82 -29.56 -9.33 -33.42
C ARG A 82 -29.69 -10.86 -33.55
N HIS A 83 -28.64 -11.62 -33.21
CA HIS A 83 -28.63 -13.10 -33.29
C HIS A 83 -28.65 -13.80 -31.92
N SER A 84 -28.83 -13.05 -30.84
CA SER A 84 -28.92 -13.62 -29.49
C SER A 84 -30.39 -13.71 -29.09
N SER A 85 -30.91 -14.93 -28.96
CA SER A 85 -32.14 -15.21 -28.21
C SER A 85 -31.90 -15.18 -26.69
N ALA A 86 -30.82 -14.52 -26.23
CA ALA A 86 -30.64 -14.22 -24.82
C ALA A 86 -31.65 -13.13 -24.42
N PRO A 87 -32.27 -13.22 -23.23
CA PRO A 87 -33.19 -12.18 -22.76
C PRO A 87 -32.49 -10.81 -22.80
N LYS A 88 -33.23 -9.73 -23.08
CA LYS A 88 -32.77 -8.36 -22.79
C LYS A 88 -32.53 -8.27 -21.28
N ARG A 89 -31.37 -8.68 -20.80
CA ARG A 89 -31.23 -9.02 -19.38
C ARG A 89 -31.13 -7.79 -18.48
N ILE A 90 -30.69 -6.62 -18.95
CA ILE A 90 -30.58 -5.44 -18.08
C ILE A 90 -30.90 -4.14 -18.83
N HIS A 91 -31.85 -3.36 -18.29
CA HIS A 91 -32.16 -2.00 -18.73
C HIS A 91 -31.09 -1.03 -18.20
N TRP A 92 -30.68 -0.02 -18.98
CA TRP A 92 -29.67 0.97 -18.58
C TRP A 92 -29.99 1.66 -17.24
N GLY A 93 -31.26 1.77 -16.88
CA GLY A 93 -31.73 2.33 -15.60
C GLY A 93 -31.21 1.59 -14.36
N THR A 94 -30.81 0.31 -14.48
CA THR A 94 -30.14 -0.44 -13.40
C THR A 94 -28.79 0.19 -13.01
N PHE A 95 -28.15 0.89 -13.95
CA PHE A 95 -26.84 1.52 -13.78
C PHE A 95 -26.95 3.03 -13.55
N VAL A 96 -28.13 3.53 -13.17
CA VAL A 96 -28.37 4.92 -12.79
C VAL A 96 -28.97 4.94 -11.39
N LYS A 97 -28.36 5.71 -10.48
CA LYS A 97 -28.88 5.96 -9.13
C LYS A 97 -29.39 7.38 -9.01
N THR A 98 -30.37 7.60 -8.13
CA THR A 98 -30.90 8.93 -7.82
C THR A 98 -30.56 9.31 -6.38
N ILE A 99 -29.90 10.45 -6.19
CA ILE A 99 -29.57 11.02 -4.87
C ILE A 99 -30.08 12.46 -4.86
N ALA A 100 -30.91 12.82 -3.87
CA ALA A 100 -31.46 14.17 -3.74
C ALA A 100 -32.05 14.74 -5.06
N ASN A 101 -32.81 13.91 -5.79
CA ASN A 101 -33.41 14.23 -7.10
C ASN A 101 -32.42 14.48 -8.26
N GLN A 102 -31.14 14.20 -8.08
CA GLN A 102 -30.12 14.20 -9.13
C GLN A 102 -29.76 12.76 -9.53
N ARG A 103 -29.53 12.53 -10.83
CA ARG A 103 -29.22 11.22 -11.40
C ARG A 103 -27.72 11.08 -11.63
N PHE A 104 -27.16 9.93 -11.26
CA PHE A 104 -25.73 9.61 -11.38
C PHE A 104 -25.54 8.22 -11.96
N VAL A 105 -24.49 8.03 -12.76
CA VAL A 105 -24.14 6.70 -13.26
C VAL A 105 -23.47 5.85 -12.17
N SER A 106 -23.84 4.57 -12.10
CA SER A 106 -23.46 3.64 -11.03
C SER A 106 -23.07 2.29 -11.61
N LEU A 107 -22.06 1.66 -11.01
CA LEU A 107 -21.62 0.29 -11.35
C LEU A 107 -21.81 -0.68 -10.20
N ARG A 108 -22.51 -0.27 -9.15
CA ARG A 108 -22.70 -1.07 -7.93
C ARG A 108 -23.36 -2.42 -8.18
N GLU A 109 -24.31 -2.48 -9.11
CA GLU A 109 -25.06 -3.69 -9.44
C GLU A 109 -24.37 -4.58 -10.49
N LEU A 110 -23.23 -4.17 -11.04
CA LEU A 110 -22.55 -4.89 -12.13
C LEU A 110 -22.25 -6.34 -11.76
N ASN A 111 -21.69 -6.59 -10.57
CA ASN A 111 -21.35 -7.96 -10.16
C ASN A 111 -22.59 -8.81 -9.87
N ASN A 112 -23.65 -8.23 -9.32
CA ASN A 112 -24.92 -8.94 -9.09
C ASN A 112 -25.50 -9.40 -10.42
N VAL A 113 -25.64 -8.47 -11.35
CA VAL A 113 -26.08 -8.71 -12.74
C VAL A 113 -25.25 -9.79 -13.42
N LEU A 114 -23.93 -9.69 -13.31
CA LEU A 114 -23.03 -10.63 -13.96
C LEU A 114 -23.00 -12.00 -13.26
N SER A 115 -23.37 -12.09 -11.98
CA SER A 115 -23.37 -13.34 -11.21
C SER A 115 -24.65 -14.18 -11.41
N GLU A 116 -25.71 -13.59 -11.98
CA GLU A 116 -26.94 -14.32 -12.25
C GLU A 116 -26.67 -15.50 -13.20
N PRO A 117 -27.08 -16.73 -12.84
CA PRO A 117 -26.87 -17.90 -13.67
C PRO A 117 -27.40 -17.68 -15.09
N SER A 118 -26.51 -17.77 -16.07
CA SER A 118 -26.92 -17.96 -17.45
C SER A 118 -27.63 -19.31 -17.54
N ALA A 119 -28.96 -19.30 -17.69
CA ALA A 119 -29.76 -20.50 -17.95
C ALA A 119 -29.31 -21.29 -19.21
N ARG A 120 -28.36 -20.76 -19.99
CA ARG A 120 -27.76 -21.42 -21.16
C ARG A 120 -26.26 -21.59 -20.94
N ALA A 121 -25.77 -22.81 -21.10
CA ALA A 121 -24.34 -23.05 -21.24
C ALA A 121 -23.84 -22.31 -22.50
N MET A 122 -22.82 -21.47 -22.33
CA MET A 122 -22.19 -20.74 -23.45
C MET A 122 -21.08 -21.61 -24.04
N SER A 123 -21.01 -21.72 -25.36
CA SER A 123 -19.92 -22.47 -26.02
C SER A 123 -18.59 -21.74 -25.83
N ALA A 124 -17.48 -22.49 -25.80
CA ALA A 124 -16.13 -21.91 -25.70
C ALA A 124 -15.86 -20.90 -26.83
N ALA A 125 -16.29 -21.21 -28.06
CA ALA A 125 -16.17 -20.31 -29.20
C ALA A 125 -16.92 -18.98 -29.01
N PHE A 126 -18.10 -19.01 -28.37
CA PHE A 126 -18.85 -17.80 -28.07
C PHE A 126 -18.17 -16.98 -26.96
N ILE A 127 -17.64 -17.64 -25.93
CA ILE A 127 -16.90 -16.99 -24.84
C ILE A 127 -15.65 -16.28 -25.39
N GLU A 128 -14.91 -16.94 -26.29
CA GLU A 128 -13.75 -16.36 -26.97
C GLU A 128 -14.16 -15.13 -27.81
N TRP A 129 -15.15 -15.30 -28.70
CA TRP A 129 -15.65 -14.19 -29.53
C TRP A 129 -16.09 -12.99 -28.70
N ARG A 130 -16.84 -13.23 -27.62
CA ARG A 130 -17.31 -12.18 -26.69
C ARG A 130 -16.14 -11.47 -26.03
N SER A 131 -15.12 -12.20 -25.63
CA SER A 131 -13.91 -11.65 -24.98
C SER A 131 -13.11 -10.78 -25.95
N GLN A 132 -12.91 -11.25 -27.18
CA GLN A 132 -12.27 -10.48 -28.26
C GLN A 132 -13.06 -9.21 -28.60
N ARG A 133 -14.40 -9.33 -28.71
CA ARG A 133 -15.27 -8.18 -28.99
C ARG A 133 -15.21 -7.14 -27.89
N LEU A 134 -15.26 -7.55 -26.63
CA LEU A 134 -15.14 -6.63 -25.49
C LEU A 134 -13.77 -5.93 -25.50
N LEU A 135 -12.69 -6.68 -25.73
CA LEU A 135 -11.34 -6.12 -25.83
C LEU A 135 -11.20 -5.10 -26.99
N ALA A 136 -11.82 -5.37 -28.14
CA ALA A 136 -11.83 -4.43 -29.25
C ALA A 136 -12.59 -3.13 -28.87
N CYS A 137 -13.73 -3.25 -28.20
CA CYS A 137 -14.52 -2.09 -27.78
C CYS A 137 -13.80 -1.27 -26.69
N THR A 138 -13.13 -1.92 -25.73
CA THR A 138 -12.34 -1.21 -24.72
C THR A 138 -11.14 -0.51 -25.33
N ARG A 139 -10.51 -1.06 -26.37
CA ARG A 139 -9.45 -0.36 -27.13
C ARG A 139 -9.97 0.90 -27.83
N VAL A 140 -11.14 0.83 -28.48
CA VAL A 140 -11.76 2.01 -29.11
C VAL A 140 -12.02 3.10 -28.08
N ALA A 141 -12.62 2.73 -26.94
CA ALA A 141 -12.89 3.67 -25.86
C ALA A 141 -11.60 4.29 -25.30
N HIS A 142 -10.60 3.45 -25.06
CA HIS A 142 -9.29 3.85 -24.56
C HIS A 142 -8.62 4.87 -25.49
N ASP A 143 -8.53 4.55 -26.79
CA ASP A 143 -7.83 5.37 -27.77
C ASP A 143 -8.51 6.72 -27.98
N PHE A 144 -9.85 6.74 -27.98
CA PHE A 144 -10.60 7.99 -28.02
C PHE A 144 -10.35 8.83 -26.76
N VAL A 145 -10.46 8.24 -25.57
CA VAL A 145 -10.28 8.97 -24.30
C VAL A 145 -8.85 9.52 -24.18
N ALA A 146 -7.83 8.76 -24.56
CA ALA A 146 -6.45 9.20 -24.53
C ALA A 146 -6.24 10.46 -25.40
N ARG A 147 -6.74 10.46 -26.65
CA ARG A 147 -6.68 11.64 -27.54
C ARG A 147 -7.50 12.81 -27.01
N ALA A 148 -8.70 12.54 -26.50
CA ALA A 148 -9.57 13.57 -25.95
C ALA A 148 -8.93 14.30 -24.76
N LEU A 149 -8.32 13.56 -23.82
CA LEU A 149 -7.65 14.14 -22.65
C LEU A 149 -6.41 14.95 -23.04
N ASP A 150 -5.66 14.51 -24.06
CA ASP A 150 -4.51 15.26 -24.60
C ASP A 150 -4.96 16.61 -25.21
N THR A 151 -6.02 16.58 -26.03
CA THR A 151 -6.59 17.77 -26.66
C THR A 151 -7.19 18.75 -25.63
N LEU A 152 -7.88 18.26 -24.60
CA LEU A 152 -8.56 19.09 -23.60
C LEU A 152 -7.59 19.89 -22.71
N LYS A 153 -6.28 19.55 -22.70
CA LYS A 153 -5.24 20.18 -21.87
C LYS A 153 -5.66 20.31 -20.40
N LEU A 154 -5.40 19.27 -19.63
CA LEU A 154 -5.77 19.21 -18.22
C LEU A 154 -5.24 20.42 -17.42
N PRO A 155 -6.05 20.99 -16.51
CA PRO A 155 -5.65 22.16 -15.74
C PRO A 155 -4.45 21.83 -14.84
N ASN A 156 -3.59 22.82 -14.62
CA ASN A 156 -2.52 22.70 -13.62
C ASN A 156 -3.14 22.75 -12.22
N ALA A 157 -3.05 21.65 -11.46
CA ALA A 157 -3.41 21.66 -10.04
C ALA A 157 -2.50 22.61 -9.27
N THR A 158 -2.97 23.83 -9.03
CA THR A 158 -2.38 24.71 -8.00
C THR A 158 -3.04 24.40 -6.66
N ARG A 159 -2.26 24.50 -5.59
CA ARG A 159 -2.41 23.76 -4.32
C ARG A 159 -3.61 24.17 -3.44
N LYS A 160 -4.62 24.89 -3.95
CA LYS A 160 -5.69 25.48 -3.13
C LYS A 160 -7.10 25.51 -3.72
N ASP A 161 -7.29 25.25 -5.01
CA ASP A 161 -8.64 25.17 -5.57
C ASP A 161 -9.08 23.71 -5.60
N GLU A 162 -10.32 23.41 -5.21
CA GLU A 162 -10.94 22.12 -5.51
C GLU A 162 -10.72 21.86 -7.00
N THR A 163 -10.00 20.81 -7.38
CA THR A 163 -9.82 20.42 -8.78
C THR A 163 -11.18 19.96 -9.32
N ILE A 164 -12.00 20.92 -9.73
CA ILE A 164 -13.28 20.68 -10.38
C ILE A 164 -12.95 20.25 -11.81
N LEU A 165 -13.13 18.97 -12.08
CA LEU A 165 -13.04 18.42 -13.43
C LEU A 165 -14.30 18.85 -14.21
N SER A 166 -14.14 19.20 -15.49
CA SER A 166 -15.30 19.37 -16.36
C SER A 166 -16.04 18.05 -16.54
N ASP A 167 -17.34 18.10 -16.88
CA ASP A 167 -18.14 16.90 -17.11
C ASP A 167 -17.49 15.98 -18.16
N THR A 168 -16.91 16.53 -19.22
CA THR A 168 -16.19 15.74 -20.23
C THR A 168 -15.01 14.97 -19.63
N ILE A 169 -14.14 15.64 -18.86
CA ILE A 169 -12.98 14.98 -18.23
C ILE A 169 -13.43 13.92 -17.23
N LEU A 170 -14.46 14.23 -16.45
CA LEU A 170 -15.03 13.32 -15.46
C LEU A 170 -15.64 12.07 -16.12
N VAL A 171 -16.39 12.25 -17.22
CA VAL A 171 -16.93 11.13 -18.01
C VAL A 171 -15.79 10.32 -18.63
N CYS A 172 -14.77 10.94 -19.21
CA CYS A 172 -13.58 10.26 -19.74
C CYS A 172 -12.90 9.40 -18.66
N LEU A 173 -12.65 9.95 -17.47
CA LEU A 173 -12.10 9.19 -16.34
C LEU A 173 -13.01 8.01 -15.95
N SER A 174 -14.32 8.22 -15.91
CA SER A 174 -15.28 7.16 -15.60
C SER A 174 -15.28 6.03 -16.62
N VAL A 175 -15.03 6.35 -17.91
CA VAL A 175 -14.87 5.37 -19.00
C VAL A 175 -13.58 4.58 -18.83
N GLN A 176 -12.45 5.23 -18.50
CA GLN A 176 -11.19 4.50 -18.23
C GLN A 176 -11.35 3.49 -17.08
N ILE A 177 -11.98 3.93 -15.99
CA ILE A 177 -12.29 3.07 -14.84
C ILE A 177 -13.24 1.93 -15.25
N LEU A 178 -14.26 2.21 -16.06
CA LEU A 178 -15.16 1.19 -16.58
C LEU A 178 -14.40 0.16 -17.43
N CYS A 179 -13.56 0.59 -18.37
CA CYS A 179 -12.75 -0.32 -19.20
C CYS A 179 -11.94 -1.28 -18.33
N GLN A 180 -11.18 -0.76 -17.36
CA GLN A 180 -10.38 -1.61 -16.48
C GLN A 180 -11.26 -2.55 -15.63
N THR A 181 -12.34 -2.02 -15.05
CA THR A 181 -13.30 -2.81 -14.25
C THR A 181 -13.88 -3.97 -15.06
N LEU A 182 -14.30 -3.73 -16.31
CA LEU A 182 -14.87 -4.75 -17.18
C LEU A 182 -13.86 -5.84 -17.55
N LEU A 183 -12.64 -5.44 -17.92
CA LEU A 183 -11.58 -6.38 -18.28
C LEU A 183 -11.20 -7.29 -17.13
N GLU A 184 -11.07 -6.75 -15.92
CA GLU A 184 -10.75 -7.52 -14.72
C GLU A 184 -11.89 -8.43 -14.26
N THR A 185 -13.14 -7.98 -14.42
CA THR A 185 -14.31 -8.77 -14.06
C THR A 185 -14.55 -9.92 -15.06
N MET A 186 -14.20 -9.71 -16.33
CA MET A 186 -14.44 -10.67 -17.41
C MET A 186 -13.30 -11.66 -17.64
N SER A 187 -12.04 -11.31 -17.32
CA SER A 187 -10.88 -12.19 -17.54
C SER A 187 -10.99 -13.56 -16.83
N PRO A 188 -11.39 -13.66 -15.54
CA PRO A 188 -11.58 -14.96 -14.89
C PRO A 188 -12.69 -15.81 -15.52
N ARG A 189 -13.62 -15.18 -16.25
CA ARG A 189 -14.81 -15.83 -16.84
C ARG A 189 -14.56 -16.28 -18.28
N SER A 190 -13.55 -15.74 -18.95
CA SER A 190 -13.21 -16.13 -20.32
C SER A 190 -12.47 -17.46 -20.36
N GLY A 191 -11.70 -17.80 -19.30
CA GLY A 191 -10.79 -18.95 -19.30
C GLY A 191 -9.59 -18.79 -20.26
N VAL A 192 -9.38 -17.58 -20.77
CA VAL A 192 -8.37 -17.18 -21.75
C VAL A 192 -7.32 -16.30 -21.04
N MET A 193 -6.17 -16.03 -21.68
CA MET A 193 -5.17 -15.08 -21.16
C MET A 193 -5.79 -13.76 -20.66
N PRO A 194 -5.15 -13.06 -19.71
CA PRO A 194 -5.66 -11.79 -19.17
C PRO A 194 -6.03 -10.81 -20.29
N LEU A 195 -7.26 -10.28 -20.24
CA LEU A 195 -7.69 -9.24 -21.15
C LEU A 195 -7.05 -7.92 -20.69
N GLU A 196 -5.95 -7.53 -21.31
CA GLU A 196 -5.21 -6.32 -20.91
C GLU A 196 -5.24 -5.24 -21.99
N LEU A 197 -5.37 -3.98 -21.53
CA LEU A 197 -5.15 -2.81 -22.39
C LEU A 197 -3.65 -2.65 -22.68
N PRO A 198 -3.30 -1.99 -23.80
CA PRO A 198 -1.91 -1.59 -24.05
C PRO A 198 -1.35 -0.74 -22.88
N PRO A 199 -0.04 -0.79 -22.60
CA PRO A 199 0.57 -0.13 -21.44
C PRO A 199 0.52 1.42 -21.48
N ASN A 200 0.19 2.01 -22.62
CA ASN A 200 0.22 3.46 -22.85
C ASN A 200 -1.09 4.18 -22.44
N VAL A 201 -1.71 3.73 -21.35
CA VAL A 201 -2.94 4.38 -20.84
C VAL A 201 -2.62 5.76 -20.28
N SER A 202 -3.28 6.81 -20.79
CA SER A 202 -3.22 8.13 -20.16
C SER A 202 -3.82 8.04 -18.77
N LEU A 203 -3.05 8.39 -17.75
CA LEU A 203 -3.48 8.42 -16.35
C LEU A 203 -3.62 9.86 -15.86
N ASP A 204 -3.65 10.84 -16.77
CA ASP A 204 -3.44 12.23 -16.41
C ASP A 204 -4.61 12.79 -15.58
N ALA A 205 -5.85 12.40 -15.90
CA ALA A 205 -7.03 12.81 -15.14
C ALA A 205 -6.99 12.28 -13.70
N VAL A 206 -6.66 11.01 -13.48
CA VAL A 206 -6.54 10.45 -12.12
C VAL A 206 -5.31 11.00 -11.39
N ASN A 207 -4.22 11.27 -12.11
CA ASN A 207 -3.02 11.89 -11.54
C ASN A 207 -3.28 13.33 -11.10
N LEU A 208 -4.14 14.05 -11.82
CA LEU A 208 -4.59 15.38 -11.41
C LEU A 208 -5.37 15.32 -10.10
N LEU A 209 -6.28 14.35 -9.94
CA LEU A 209 -6.99 14.11 -8.68
C LEU A 209 -6.04 13.73 -7.54
N LEU A 210 -5.03 12.89 -7.80
CA LEU A 210 -4.00 12.55 -6.81
C LEU A 210 -3.21 13.80 -6.35
N LYS A 211 -2.82 14.67 -7.30
CA LYS A 211 -2.18 15.95 -6.97
C LYS A 211 -3.10 16.83 -6.12
N GLY A 212 -4.40 16.90 -6.47
CA GLY A 212 -5.43 17.60 -5.69
C GLY A 212 -5.60 17.03 -4.27
N ALA A 213 -5.48 15.71 -4.11
CA ALA A 213 -5.46 15.03 -2.81
C ALA A 213 -4.15 15.21 -2.03
N GLY A 214 -3.15 15.90 -2.60
CA GLY A 214 -1.89 16.26 -1.96
C GLY A 214 -0.71 15.36 -2.30
N TRP A 215 -0.88 14.34 -3.17
CA TRP A 215 0.19 13.44 -3.57
C TRP A 215 1.25 14.17 -4.41
N CYS A 216 2.53 13.84 -4.19
CA CYS A 216 3.62 14.43 -4.95
C CYS A 216 3.75 13.78 -6.33
N PRO A 217 4.09 14.55 -7.39
CA PRO A 217 4.35 13.99 -8.72
C PRO A 217 5.28 12.77 -8.73
N LYS A 218 6.35 12.79 -7.94
CA LYS A 218 7.31 11.68 -7.89
C LYS A 218 6.73 10.41 -7.27
N ASP A 219 5.92 10.55 -6.24
CA ASP A 219 5.24 9.40 -5.65
C ASP A 219 4.23 8.83 -6.66
N ILE A 220 3.49 9.71 -7.35
CA ILE A 220 2.55 9.34 -8.41
C ILE A 220 3.24 8.59 -9.55
N ASP A 221 4.47 8.94 -9.89
CA ASP A 221 5.25 8.25 -10.92
C ASP A 221 5.57 6.80 -10.53
N LEU A 222 5.81 6.55 -9.24
CA LEU A 222 6.10 5.24 -8.67
C LEU A 222 4.86 4.36 -8.47
N LEU A 223 3.67 4.95 -8.35
CA LEU A 223 2.43 4.20 -8.17
C LEU A 223 2.17 3.23 -9.33
N PRO A 224 1.50 2.08 -9.07
CA PRO A 224 1.02 1.18 -10.12
C PRO A 224 0.29 1.94 -11.24
N LYS A 225 0.48 1.56 -12.51
CA LYS A 225 -0.21 2.15 -13.67
C LYS A 225 -1.63 1.57 -13.83
N ASP A 226 -2.38 1.61 -12.74
CA ASP A 226 -3.71 1.05 -12.57
C ASP A 226 -4.67 2.19 -12.21
N VAL A 227 -5.66 2.48 -13.06
CA VAL A 227 -6.54 3.65 -12.89
C VAL A 227 -7.50 3.45 -11.72
N VAL A 228 -7.96 2.22 -11.47
CA VAL A 228 -8.85 1.88 -10.35
C VAL A 228 -8.14 2.06 -9.02
N TYR A 229 -6.89 1.57 -8.94
CA TYR A 229 -6.03 1.71 -7.78
C TYR A 229 -5.67 3.16 -7.52
N ARG A 230 -5.22 3.90 -8.54
CA ARG A 230 -4.94 5.34 -8.41
C ARG A 230 -6.18 6.11 -8.00
N PHE A 231 -7.35 5.79 -8.55
CA PHE A 231 -8.60 6.42 -8.17
C PHE A 231 -8.94 6.18 -6.70
N TYR A 232 -8.78 4.96 -6.18
CA TYR A 232 -8.92 4.70 -4.74
C TYR A 232 -8.01 5.59 -3.90
N LEU A 233 -6.74 5.72 -4.30
CA LEU A 233 -5.76 6.54 -3.59
C LEU A 233 -6.08 8.04 -3.60
N THR A 234 -6.89 8.54 -4.55
CA THR A 234 -7.38 9.94 -4.51
C THR A 234 -8.20 10.22 -3.26
N SER A 235 -8.90 9.20 -2.72
CA SER A 235 -9.66 9.35 -1.48
C SER A 235 -8.77 9.45 -0.23
N LEU A 236 -7.50 9.03 -0.33
CA LEU A 236 -6.54 9.03 0.76
C LEU A 236 -5.64 10.27 0.74
N ARG A 237 -5.38 10.82 1.92
CA ARG A 237 -4.30 11.79 2.10
C ARG A 237 -2.95 11.10 2.16
N PRO A 238 -1.91 11.59 1.46
CA PRO A 238 -0.59 11.00 1.53
C PRO A 238 0.01 11.19 2.93
N ARG A 239 0.50 10.08 3.51
CA ARG A 239 1.12 10.06 4.83
C ARG A 239 2.63 10.30 4.68
N ARG A 240 3.13 11.42 5.22
CA ARG A 240 4.54 11.83 5.08
C ARG A 240 5.18 12.15 6.42
N ILE A 241 6.44 11.74 6.59
CA ILE A 241 7.31 12.22 7.68
C ILE A 241 7.73 13.65 7.34
N ALA A 242 7.49 14.59 8.25
CA ALA A 242 8.02 15.95 8.09
C ALA A 242 9.54 15.95 8.30
N GLY A 243 10.30 16.48 7.34
CA GLY A 243 11.73 16.75 7.53
C GLY A 243 12.72 15.71 7.00
N GLU A 244 12.32 14.71 6.19
CA GLU A 244 13.33 13.84 5.55
C GLU A 244 14.30 14.65 4.66
N PRO A 245 15.63 14.58 4.92
CA PRO A 245 16.66 15.20 4.08
C PRO A 245 16.69 14.50 2.72
N GLY A 246 15.96 15.08 1.77
CA GLY A 246 15.75 14.54 0.43
C GLY A 246 14.57 15.21 -0.27
N HIS A 247 13.55 15.65 0.48
CA HIS A 247 12.43 16.38 -0.10
C HIS A 247 12.67 17.90 -0.19
N ARG A 248 13.52 18.44 0.69
CA ARG A 248 14.29 19.67 0.41
C ARG A 248 15.65 19.27 -0.16
N GLY A 249 15.99 19.77 -1.34
CA GLY A 249 17.36 19.77 -1.84
C GLY A 249 17.65 19.04 -3.15
N ARG A 250 16.78 18.18 -3.68
CA ARG A 250 17.04 17.55 -5.00
C ARG A 250 16.10 17.95 -6.14
N HIS A 251 14.96 18.61 -5.90
CA HIS A 251 13.99 18.89 -7.00
C HIS A 251 12.94 19.99 -6.73
N GLY A 252 13.09 20.83 -5.69
CA GLY A 252 12.25 22.03 -5.52
C GLY A 252 10.74 21.79 -5.26
N CYS A 253 10.33 20.62 -4.76
CA CYS A 253 8.91 20.37 -4.45
C CYS A 253 8.47 21.11 -3.16
N SER A 254 7.43 21.93 -3.25
CA SER A 254 6.81 22.66 -2.13
C SER A 254 5.79 21.84 -1.32
N CYS A 255 5.87 20.50 -1.40
CA CYS A 255 4.94 19.55 -0.80
C CYS A 255 5.09 19.43 0.74
N HIS A 256 4.80 20.52 1.45
CA HIS A 256 4.66 20.57 2.90
C HIS A 256 3.20 20.40 3.31
N GLN A 257 2.83 19.25 3.86
CA GLN A 257 1.78 19.08 4.88
C GLN A 257 1.66 17.59 5.21
N GLY A 258 2.56 17.11 6.06
CA GLY A 258 2.24 16.02 6.98
C GLY A 258 2.13 16.64 8.36
N GLN A 259 1.22 16.17 9.21
CA GLN A 259 1.11 16.56 10.62
C GLN A 259 2.27 15.95 11.46
N GLY A 260 3.50 16.09 10.99
CA GLY A 260 4.71 15.86 11.77
C GLY A 260 5.35 17.21 12.04
N GLN A 261 5.77 17.46 13.28
CA GLN A 261 6.74 18.53 13.51
C GLN A 261 7.96 18.23 12.63
N ALA A 262 8.36 19.20 11.81
CA ALA A 262 9.56 19.10 11.01
C ALA A 262 10.75 18.99 11.97
N THR A 263 11.25 17.78 12.18
CA THR A 263 12.58 17.60 12.74
C THR A 263 13.56 17.96 11.64
N SER A 264 14.32 19.04 11.80
CA SER A 264 15.54 19.22 11.01
C SER A 264 16.43 17.98 11.15
N PRO A 265 17.29 17.65 10.17
CA PRO A 265 18.24 16.55 10.30
C PRO A 265 19.07 16.60 11.60
N ASP A 266 19.26 17.80 12.15
CA ASP A 266 20.00 18.07 13.40
C ASP A 266 19.14 18.16 14.67
N SER A 267 17.81 18.05 14.59
CA SER A 267 16.98 18.12 15.81
C SER A 267 16.89 16.74 16.45
N MET A 268 17.30 16.65 17.72
CA MET A 268 17.15 15.44 18.54
C MET A 268 15.68 15.02 18.62
N ILE A 269 15.42 13.72 18.48
CA ILE A 269 14.08 13.16 18.60
C ILE A 269 13.68 13.11 20.08
N GLU A 270 12.50 13.64 20.39
CA GLU A 270 11.86 13.59 21.71
C GLU A 270 10.52 12.86 21.61
N PRO A 271 10.13 12.11 22.65
CA PRO A 271 8.91 11.33 22.62
C PRO A 271 7.68 12.23 22.82
N LEU A 272 6.67 12.02 21.99
CA LEU A 272 5.38 12.68 22.06
C LEU A 272 4.48 12.04 23.12
N HIS A 273 3.61 12.85 23.72
CA HIS A 273 2.52 12.36 24.54
C HIS A 273 1.39 11.77 23.70
N THR A 274 0.51 10.98 24.32
CA THR A 274 -0.68 10.42 23.65
C THR A 274 -1.69 11.49 23.25
N ARG A 275 -1.64 12.65 23.91
CA ARG A 275 -2.46 13.84 23.62
C ARG A 275 -1.58 15.08 23.70
N GLN A 276 -1.82 16.06 22.83
CA GLN A 276 -1.05 17.30 22.79
C GLN A 276 -1.16 18.13 24.09
N THR A 277 -2.26 17.98 24.83
CA THR A 277 -2.51 18.70 26.09
C THR A 277 -1.94 18.00 27.33
N CYS A 278 -1.37 16.80 27.21
CA CYS A 278 -0.83 16.04 28.33
C CYS A 278 0.55 16.56 28.74
N GLN A 279 0.78 16.71 30.04
CA GLN A 279 2.05 17.17 30.62
C GLN A 279 2.63 16.17 31.65
N CYS A 280 2.31 14.88 31.52
CA CYS A 280 2.80 13.88 32.47
C CYS A 280 4.34 13.76 32.46
N THR A 281 4.92 13.23 33.52
CA THR A 281 6.38 13.06 33.62
C THR A 281 6.89 11.97 32.68
N GLN A 282 8.12 12.14 32.20
CA GLN A 282 8.86 11.06 31.56
C GLN A 282 9.40 10.10 32.62
N HIS A 283 9.23 8.80 32.39
CA HIS A 283 9.79 7.75 33.24
C HIS A 283 11.03 7.19 32.56
N GLU A 284 12.17 7.44 33.19
CA GLU A 284 13.47 6.98 32.73
C GLU A 284 13.83 5.64 33.38
N MET A 285 14.53 4.80 32.62
CA MET A 285 15.21 3.64 33.16
C MET A 285 16.37 4.10 34.07
N ARG A 286 16.09 4.29 35.36
CA ARG A 286 17.09 4.71 36.35
C ARG A 286 17.99 3.53 36.75
N GLY A 287 19.31 3.64 36.54
CA GLY A 287 20.28 2.69 37.09
C GLY A 287 21.63 2.67 36.37
N GLN A 288 22.67 2.17 37.06
CA GLN A 288 24.00 1.92 36.47
C GLN A 288 24.00 0.81 35.40
N HIS A 289 22.90 0.07 35.25
CA HIS A 289 22.79 -1.12 34.39
C HIS A 289 22.79 -0.82 32.87
N LEU A 290 22.50 0.41 32.44
CA LEU A 290 22.74 0.85 31.05
C LEU A 290 24.20 1.33 30.85
N LYS A 291 24.92 1.67 31.93
CA LYS A 291 26.35 2.04 31.86
C LYS A 291 27.22 0.81 31.64
N TYR A 292 26.84 -0.34 32.20
CA TYR A 292 27.47 -1.64 31.96
C TYR A 292 26.65 -2.35 30.89
N GLY A 293 27.05 -2.20 29.62
CA GLY A 293 26.27 -2.61 28.45
C GLY A 293 25.64 -3.99 28.60
N LEU A 294 24.45 -4.15 28.01
CA LEU A 294 23.84 -5.45 27.85
C LEU A 294 24.86 -6.39 27.20
N LYS A 295 25.22 -7.47 27.91
CA LYS A 295 25.88 -8.60 27.24
C LYS A 295 24.93 -9.06 26.13
N ASN A 296 25.48 -9.47 24.98
CA ASN A 296 24.73 -9.89 23.79
C ASN A 296 23.70 -11.00 24.02
N ASP A 297 23.66 -11.58 25.23
CA ASP A 297 22.80 -12.68 25.65
C ASP A 297 21.71 -12.28 26.66
N SER A 298 21.45 -10.99 26.87
CA SER A 298 20.37 -10.52 27.76
C SER A 298 19.63 -9.30 27.22
N MET A 299 18.40 -9.09 27.67
CA MET A 299 17.55 -7.95 27.36
C MET A 299 16.78 -7.46 28.59
N PHE A 300 16.21 -6.26 28.53
CA PHE A 300 15.30 -5.74 29.56
C PHE A 300 13.87 -5.76 29.06
N ILE A 301 12.97 -6.31 29.87
CA ILE A 301 11.52 -6.24 29.64
C ILE A 301 10.90 -5.35 30.70
N PHE A 302 9.79 -4.70 30.36
CA PHE A 302 9.14 -3.69 31.18
C PHE A 302 7.71 -4.11 31.50
N LYS A 303 7.23 -3.71 32.67
CA LYS A 303 5.82 -3.77 33.08
C LYS A 303 5.46 -2.47 33.80
N LEU A 304 4.20 -2.09 33.75
CA LEU A 304 3.66 -0.99 34.54
C LEU A 304 2.55 -1.50 35.48
N PRO A 305 2.90 -2.24 36.56
CA PRO A 305 1.96 -2.78 37.54
C PRO A 305 0.94 -1.75 38.00
N GLN A 306 -0.34 -2.02 37.75
CA GLN A 306 -1.47 -1.19 38.22
C GLN A 306 -1.34 0.29 37.82
N GLY A 307 -0.58 0.60 36.76
CA GLY A 307 -0.41 1.96 36.26
C GLY A 307 0.32 2.92 37.20
N THR A 308 1.15 2.46 38.14
CA THR A 308 1.79 3.38 39.11
C THR A 308 3.30 3.51 38.91
N THR A 309 4.04 2.41 38.98
CA THR A 309 5.50 2.43 38.90
C THR A 309 6.00 1.50 37.81
N LEU A 310 6.87 1.99 36.94
CA LEU A 310 7.50 1.17 35.90
C LEU A 310 8.47 0.19 36.56
N SER A 311 8.21 -1.11 36.40
CA SER A 311 9.14 -2.18 36.78
C SER A 311 9.83 -2.74 35.54
N PHE A 312 11.03 -3.28 35.72
CA PHE A 312 11.77 -3.92 34.64
C PHE A 312 12.57 -5.11 35.17
N ASP A 313 12.68 -6.13 34.32
CA ASP A 313 13.42 -7.35 34.61
C ASP A 313 14.48 -7.56 33.53
N ARG A 314 15.66 -8.04 33.93
CA ARG A 314 16.70 -8.50 33.00
C ARG A 314 16.49 -9.97 32.73
N VAL A 315 16.29 -10.33 31.46
CA VAL A 315 16.05 -11.71 31.04
C VAL A 315 17.11 -12.15 30.02
N PRO A 316 17.47 -13.45 29.98
CA PRO A 316 18.31 -13.99 28.91
C PRO A 316 17.63 -13.80 27.55
N LEU A 317 18.40 -13.47 26.52
CA LEU A 317 17.91 -13.49 25.15
C LEU A 317 17.72 -14.94 24.73
N PRO A 318 16.52 -15.36 24.30
CA PRO A 318 16.32 -16.72 23.81
C PRO A 318 17.05 -16.94 22.48
N ASP A 319 17.36 -18.19 22.17
CA ASP A 319 17.78 -18.57 20.82
C ASP A 319 16.53 -18.62 19.91
N MET A 320 16.65 -18.18 18.66
CA MET A 320 15.57 -18.25 17.68
C MET A 320 15.32 -19.68 17.18
N SER A 321 16.33 -20.56 17.29
CA SER A 321 16.29 -21.95 16.79
C SER A 321 15.52 -22.93 17.68
N ILE A 322 15.22 -22.53 18.93
CA ILE A 322 14.57 -23.38 19.91
C ILE A 322 13.10 -22.96 19.98
N GLU A 323 12.17 -23.92 19.82
CA GLU A 323 10.79 -23.75 20.26
C GLU A 323 10.86 -23.35 21.73
N THR A 324 10.69 -22.04 21.98
CA THR A 324 10.97 -21.41 23.25
C THR A 324 10.26 -22.20 24.35
N PRO A 325 11.00 -22.83 25.28
CA PRO A 325 10.37 -23.51 26.40
C PRO A 325 9.50 -22.51 27.15
N LEU A 326 8.42 -22.98 27.77
CA LEU A 326 7.54 -22.23 28.67
C LEU A 326 8.29 -21.44 29.77
N SER A 327 9.59 -21.69 29.97
CA SER A 327 10.47 -21.00 30.92
C SER A 327 11.08 -19.67 30.43
N THR A 328 10.93 -19.31 29.15
CA THR A 328 11.37 -17.99 28.65
C THR A 328 10.31 -16.93 28.94
N ALA A 329 10.74 -15.75 29.41
CA ALA A 329 9.82 -14.69 29.80
C ALA A 329 8.96 -14.26 28.60
N ARG A 330 7.62 -14.35 28.73
CA ARG A 330 6.69 -13.88 27.70
C ARG A 330 6.67 -12.35 27.67
N PHE A 331 6.79 -11.79 26.47
CA PHE A 331 6.68 -10.35 26.27
C PHE A 331 6.16 -10.02 24.86
N VAL A 332 5.62 -8.81 24.72
CA VAL A 332 5.25 -8.19 23.44
C VAL A 332 6.30 -7.15 23.07
N ALA A 333 6.88 -7.25 21.87
CA ALA A 333 7.80 -6.23 21.37
C ALA A 333 7.04 -5.10 20.66
N ILE A 334 7.47 -3.86 20.85
CA ILE A 334 6.87 -2.69 20.23
C ILE A 334 7.71 -2.25 19.03
N SER A 335 7.14 -2.35 17.84
CA SER A 335 7.69 -1.78 16.61
C SER A 335 7.06 -0.42 16.35
N HIS A 336 7.87 0.62 16.19
CA HIS A 336 7.35 1.98 16.06
C HIS A 336 8.25 2.89 15.20
N VAL A 337 7.66 3.98 14.71
CA VAL A 337 8.40 4.99 13.95
C VAL A 337 9.01 6.00 14.93
N ARG A 338 10.31 5.86 15.24
CA ARG A 338 11.01 6.71 16.23
C ARG A 338 10.74 8.21 16.07
N SER A 339 10.93 8.72 14.85
CA SER A 339 10.88 10.16 14.56
C SER A 339 9.49 10.80 14.62
N VAL A 340 8.41 10.04 14.86
CA VAL A 340 7.04 10.58 14.86
C VAL A 340 6.24 10.23 16.11
N GLY A 341 6.89 9.76 17.18
CA GLY A 341 6.13 9.49 18.40
C GLY A 341 6.93 8.99 19.59
N LEU A 342 7.57 7.82 19.50
CA LEU A 342 8.11 7.13 20.68
C LEU A 342 9.65 7.08 20.71
N GLY A 343 10.34 7.78 19.80
CA GLY A 343 11.79 7.91 19.85
C GLY A 343 12.25 8.88 20.94
N ASN A 344 13.40 8.61 21.53
CA ASN A 344 14.08 9.52 22.44
C ASN A 344 15.60 9.39 22.22
N ASP A 345 16.24 10.47 21.78
CA ASP A 345 17.68 10.48 21.52
C ASP A 345 18.50 10.97 22.72
N ARG A 346 17.83 11.57 23.71
CA ARG A 346 18.49 12.13 24.90
C ARG A 346 18.52 11.15 26.06
N LYS A 347 17.44 10.41 26.27
CA LYS A 347 17.25 9.55 27.44
C LYS A 347 16.56 8.24 27.10
N ASN A 348 16.80 7.23 27.91
CA ASN A 348 16.06 5.98 27.90
C ASN A 348 14.74 6.13 28.67
N SER A 349 13.83 6.94 28.12
CA SER A 349 12.60 7.32 28.80
C SER A 349 11.43 7.56 27.85
N LEU A 350 10.21 7.34 28.36
CA LEU A 350 8.95 7.63 27.69
C LEU A 350 7.97 8.36 28.63
N PRO A 351 7.06 9.19 28.10
CA PRO A 351 5.98 9.77 28.89
C PRO A 351 5.10 8.71 29.56
N PHE A 352 4.70 8.96 30.81
CA PHE A 352 3.82 8.05 31.57
C PHE A 352 2.55 7.65 30.81
N CYS A 353 1.93 8.60 30.08
CA CYS A 353 0.75 8.34 29.29
C CYS A 353 0.99 7.34 28.14
N GLN A 354 2.20 7.33 27.56
CA GLN A 354 2.57 6.36 26.52
C GLN A 354 2.79 4.99 27.13
N LEU A 355 3.48 4.91 28.27
CA LEU A 355 3.68 3.66 29.00
C LEU A 355 2.36 3.02 29.41
N THR A 356 1.43 3.82 29.91
CA THR A 356 0.08 3.37 30.29
C THR A 356 -0.67 2.83 29.07
N LEU A 357 -0.63 3.56 27.94
CA LEU A 357 -1.26 3.11 26.70
C LEU A 357 -0.64 1.80 26.20
N ILE A 358 0.68 1.71 26.17
CA ILE A 358 1.40 0.49 25.76
C ILE A 358 0.98 -0.68 26.67
N GLN A 359 0.97 -0.51 28.00
CA GLN A 359 0.58 -1.55 28.94
C GLN A 359 -0.84 -2.07 28.66
N VAL A 360 -1.80 -1.16 28.45
CA VAL A 360 -3.18 -1.53 28.10
C VAL A 360 -3.23 -2.34 26.80
N LEU A 361 -2.48 -1.92 25.77
CA LEU A 361 -2.47 -2.60 24.47
C LEU A 361 -1.83 -3.99 24.56
N VAL A 362 -0.71 -4.14 25.27
CA VAL A 362 -0.04 -5.46 25.38
C VAL A 362 -0.83 -6.45 26.22
N ASN A 363 -1.54 -5.98 27.27
CA ASN A 363 -2.46 -6.82 28.04
C ASN A 363 -3.64 -7.33 27.20
N GLN A 364 -4.09 -6.58 26.19
CA GLN A 364 -5.13 -7.06 25.27
C GLN A 364 -4.62 -8.10 24.27
N ILE A 365 -3.32 -8.05 23.94
CA ILE A 365 -2.69 -8.93 22.94
C ILE A 365 -2.36 -10.29 23.51
N ASP A 366 -1.79 -10.30 24.71
CA ASP A 366 -1.43 -11.51 25.46
C ASP A 366 -1.97 -11.35 26.88
N PRO A 367 -3.27 -11.65 27.10
CA PRO A 367 -3.89 -11.48 28.40
C PRO A 367 -3.13 -12.24 29.49
N PRO A 368 -2.89 -11.59 30.64
CA PRO A 368 -2.19 -12.23 31.73
C PRO A 368 -2.98 -13.43 32.25
N GLN A 369 -2.27 -14.50 32.62
CA GLN A 369 -2.91 -15.73 33.11
C GLN A 369 -3.64 -15.53 34.45
N ASN A 370 -3.25 -14.51 35.21
CA ASN A 370 -3.90 -14.12 36.46
C ASN A 370 -4.23 -12.62 36.42
N GLU A 371 -5.38 -12.21 36.95
CA GLU A 371 -5.84 -10.79 36.97
C GLU A 371 -4.88 -9.82 37.67
N GLN A 372 -3.92 -10.32 38.47
CA GLN A 372 -2.89 -9.53 39.13
C GLN A 372 -1.56 -9.38 38.36
N THR A 373 -1.36 -10.04 37.21
CA THR A 373 -0.09 -9.92 36.47
C THR A 373 -0.25 -9.04 35.24
N ASP A 374 0.72 -8.16 34.97
CA ASP A 374 0.76 -7.37 33.74
C ASP A 374 1.65 -8.05 32.70
N THR A 375 1.27 -7.95 31.42
CA THR A 375 2.02 -8.48 30.29
C THR A 375 3.28 -7.65 30.09
N ALA A 376 4.43 -8.33 30.02
CA ALA A 376 5.70 -7.63 29.80
C ALA A 376 5.78 -7.11 28.36
N PHE A 377 6.49 -5.99 28.19
CA PHE A 377 6.76 -5.45 26.86
C PHE A 377 8.22 -5.04 26.69
N TRP A 378 8.65 -4.94 25.44
CA TRP A 378 9.96 -4.46 25.05
C TRP A 378 9.84 -3.31 24.05
N ILE A 379 10.61 -2.23 24.24
CA ILE A 379 10.71 -1.13 23.28
C ILE A 379 12.14 -0.61 23.21
N ASP A 380 12.65 -0.39 21.99
CA ASP A 380 14.05 -0.01 21.75
C ASP A 380 14.42 1.31 22.43
N THR A 381 13.52 2.30 22.46
CA THR A 381 13.73 3.60 23.10
C THR A 381 14.14 3.48 24.57
N MET A 382 13.62 2.49 25.30
CA MET A 382 13.95 2.30 26.70
C MET A 382 15.04 1.25 26.91
N ALA A 383 15.09 0.21 26.06
CA ALA A 383 16.00 -0.92 26.24
C ALA A 383 17.41 -0.69 25.67
N LEU A 384 17.57 0.20 24.67
CA LEU A 384 18.85 0.40 23.99
C LEU A 384 19.52 1.71 24.42
N PRO A 385 20.83 1.72 24.73
CA PRO A 385 21.56 2.93 25.07
C PRO A 385 21.41 4.04 24.02
N THR A 386 21.36 5.29 24.47
CA THR A 386 21.38 6.48 23.59
C THR A 386 22.74 6.70 22.94
N ASP A 387 23.83 6.26 23.58
CA ASP A 387 25.18 6.30 23.01
C ASP A 387 25.32 5.31 21.84
N LEU A 388 25.49 5.85 20.62
CA LEU A 388 25.63 5.07 19.38
C LEU A 388 26.74 4.02 19.44
N ARG A 389 27.85 4.30 20.15
CA ARG A 389 28.97 3.35 20.29
C ARG A 389 28.57 2.09 21.04
N ARG A 390 27.66 2.22 22.02
CA ARG A 390 27.13 1.11 22.82
C ARG A 390 25.91 0.48 22.18
N ARG A 391 25.14 1.25 21.39
CA ARG A 391 23.97 0.76 20.66
C ARG A 391 24.35 -0.14 19.50
N LYS A 392 25.37 0.24 18.70
CA LYS A 392 25.78 -0.50 17.47
C LYS A 392 25.98 -2.01 17.72
N PRO A 393 26.74 -2.45 18.74
CA PRO A 393 26.94 -3.88 19.03
C PRO A 393 25.65 -4.65 19.36
N MET A 394 24.63 -3.97 19.88
CA MET A 394 23.38 -4.61 20.29
C MET A 394 22.35 -4.73 19.16
N LEU A 395 22.56 -4.07 18.03
CA LEU A 395 21.64 -4.12 16.90
C LEU A 395 21.50 -5.54 16.33
N SER A 396 22.58 -6.35 16.40
CA SER A 396 22.56 -7.76 16.01
C SER A 396 21.61 -8.60 16.86
N SER A 397 21.38 -8.23 18.13
CA SER A 397 20.47 -8.91 19.04
C SER A 397 18.99 -8.56 18.80
N LEU A 398 18.68 -7.49 18.05
CA LEU A 398 17.29 -7.07 17.81
C LEU A 398 16.48 -8.13 17.10
N ARG A 399 17.08 -8.82 16.12
CA ARG A 399 16.42 -9.92 15.40
C ARG A 399 15.90 -10.99 16.35
N ARG A 400 16.71 -11.35 17.35
CA ARG A 400 16.34 -12.32 18.40
C ARG A 400 15.21 -11.79 19.27
N VAL A 401 15.22 -10.50 19.63
CA VAL A 401 14.13 -9.89 20.41
C VAL A 401 12.80 -10.00 19.67
N PHE A 402 12.73 -9.53 18.42
CA PHE A 402 11.48 -9.56 17.65
C PHE A 402 11.08 -10.99 17.23
N GLY A 403 12.06 -11.87 16.99
CA GLY A 403 11.85 -13.28 16.64
C GLY A 403 11.38 -14.17 17.79
N THR A 404 11.61 -13.76 19.04
CA THR A 404 11.22 -14.54 20.24
C THR A 404 10.03 -13.94 20.98
N ALA A 405 9.67 -12.69 20.68
CA ALA A 405 8.48 -12.04 21.23
C ALA A 405 7.20 -12.85 20.92
N THR A 406 6.26 -12.85 21.86
CA THR A 406 4.95 -13.51 21.69
C THR A 406 4.14 -12.83 20.57
N ALA A 407 4.29 -11.51 20.45
CA ALA A 407 3.80 -10.73 19.34
C ALA A 407 4.66 -9.48 19.17
N VAL A 408 4.63 -8.91 17.96
CA VAL A 408 5.16 -7.59 17.66
C VAL A 408 3.99 -6.65 17.40
N LEU A 409 3.81 -5.67 18.29
CA LEU A 409 2.79 -4.62 18.16
C LEU A 409 3.37 -3.43 17.40
N VAL A 410 2.77 -3.13 16.25
CA VAL A 410 3.09 -1.98 15.41
C VAL A 410 2.29 -0.77 15.88
N LEU A 411 3.01 0.26 16.30
CA LEU A 411 2.48 1.58 16.65
C LEU A 411 2.93 2.61 15.62
N ASP A 412 2.03 2.91 14.69
CA ASP A 412 2.16 4.00 13.72
C ASP A 412 1.05 5.03 14.00
N PRO A 413 1.36 6.30 14.28
CA PRO A 413 0.35 7.33 14.50
C PRO A 413 -0.64 7.46 13.33
N SER A 414 -0.17 7.25 12.10
CA SER A 414 -1.01 7.34 10.90
C SER A 414 -2.07 6.25 10.86
N LEU A 415 -1.74 5.03 11.30
CA LEU A 415 -2.71 3.94 11.44
C LEU A 415 -3.60 4.14 12.67
N SER A 416 -3.03 4.65 13.77
CA SER A 416 -3.72 4.82 15.05
C SER A 416 -4.87 5.83 15.01
N THR A 417 -4.91 6.70 14.00
CA THR A 417 -6.01 7.66 13.76
C THR A 417 -7.02 7.19 12.70
N HIS A 418 -6.80 6.02 12.09
CA HIS A 418 -7.61 5.52 10.99
C HIS A 418 -8.46 4.32 11.43
N CYS A 419 -9.75 4.35 11.12
CA CYS A 419 -10.64 3.20 11.19
C CYS A 419 -10.67 2.51 9.83
N PHE A 420 -10.62 1.18 9.81
CA PHE A 420 -10.85 0.41 8.59
C PHE A 420 -12.14 -0.41 8.67
N ARG A 421 -12.81 -0.63 7.52
CA ARG A 421 -14.03 -1.45 7.41
C ARG A 421 -13.80 -2.76 6.65
N SER A 422 -12.74 -2.87 5.86
CA SER A 422 -12.39 -4.10 5.12
C SER A 422 -10.92 -4.47 5.29
N ALA A 423 -10.60 -5.75 5.12
CA ALA A 423 -9.21 -6.22 5.15
C ALA A 423 -8.36 -5.58 4.05
N GLU A 424 -8.96 -5.38 2.86
CA GLU A 424 -8.35 -4.67 1.74
C GLU A 424 -7.92 -3.25 2.12
N GLU A 425 -8.83 -2.48 2.73
CA GLU A 425 -8.52 -1.13 3.20
C GLU A 425 -7.36 -1.13 4.19
N ALA A 426 -7.41 -1.99 5.21
CA ALA A 426 -6.35 -2.08 6.22
C ALA A 426 -4.98 -2.39 5.58
N LEU A 427 -4.93 -3.32 4.62
CA LEU A 427 -3.71 -3.66 3.90
C LEU A 427 -3.17 -2.49 3.07
N ILE A 428 -4.05 -1.72 2.38
CA ILE A 428 -3.62 -0.52 1.65
C ILE A 428 -3.08 0.55 2.61
N GLN A 429 -3.74 0.74 3.77
CA GLN A 429 -3.31 1.72 4.76
C GLN A 429 -1.96 1.36 5.37
N ILE A 430 -1.72 0.08 5.67
CA ILE A 430 -0.41 -0.40 6.11
C ILE A 430 0.63 -0.19 5.01
N ARG A 431 0.32 -0.50 3.75
CA ARG A 431 1.21 -0.30 2.60
C ARG A 431 1.70 1.16 2.47
N TYR A 432 0.86 2.15 2.78
CA TYR A 432 1.22 3.57 2.73
C TYR A 432 1.54 4.20 4.10
N SER A 433 1.65 3.39 5.16
CA SER A 433 2.01 3.86 6.50
C SER A 433 3.46 4.35 6.55
N LEU A 434 3.76 5.23 7.52
CA LEU A 434 5.12 5.71 7.77
C LEU A 434 6.02 4.55 8.23
N TRP A 435 5.43 3.59 8.92
CA TRP A 435 6.05 2.37 9.39
C TRP A 435 6.56 1.51 8.24
N LYS A 436 5.77 1.29 7.16
CA LYS A 436 6.21 0.50 6.01
C LYS A 436 7.43 1.12 5.31
N GLN A 437 7.55 2.45 5.33
CA GLN A 437 8.56 3.18 4.55
C GLN A 437 10.01 2.95 5.02
N ARG A 438 10.24 2.47 6.25
CA ARG A 438 11.61 2.35 6.82
C ARG A 438 12.16 0.93 6.68
N LEU A 439 13.49 0.81 6.66
CA LEU A 439 14.18 -0.48 6.66
C LEU A 439 13.98 -1.22 7.99
N TRP A 440 14.28 -0.55 9.11
CA TRP A 440 14.34 -1.19 10.42
C TRP A 440 12.98 -1.75 10.85
N THR A 441 11.90 -1.01 10.67
CA THR A 441 10.54 -1.47 10.98
C THR A 441 10.14 -2.70 10.15
N ILE A 442 10.57 -2.78 8.90
CA ILE A 442 10.37 -3.97 8.05
C ILE A 442 11.22 -5.15 8.53
N GLU A 443 12.46 -4.92 8.97
CA GLU A 443 13.29 -5.96 9.61
C GLU A 443 12.61 -6.51 10.88
N GLU A 444 12.12 -5.64 11.75
CA GLU A 444 11.40 -6.00 12.99
C GLU A 444 10.19 -6.88 12.68
N ALA A 445 9.39 -6.53 11.66
CA ALA A 445 8.27 -7.35 11.23
C ALA A 445 8.67 -8.64 10.52
N PHE A 446 9.81 -8.65 9.82
CA PHE A 446 10.30 -9.85 9.13
C PHE A 446 10.54 -10.97 10.13
N PHE A 447 11.16 -10.66 11.27
CA PHE A 447 11.39 -11.63 12.34
C PHE A 447 10.16 -11.91 13.22
N ALA A 448 9.15 -11.04 13.22
CA ALA A 448 7.94 -11.23 14.01
C ALA A 448 7.21 -12.55 13.68
N ARG A 449 6.97 -13.38 14.71
CA ARG A 449 6.10 -14.57 14.63
C ARG A 449 4.63 -14.20 14.44
N ARG A 450 4.16 -13.20 15.21
CA ARG A 450 2.81 -12.62 15.10
C ARG A 450 2.93 -11.11 15.03
N LEU A 451 2.51 -10.52 13.90
CA LEU A 451 2.56 -9.07 13.67
C LEU A 451 1.17 -8.46 13.83
N ILE A 452 1.02 -7.50 14.74
CA ILE A 452 -0.26 -6.88 15.10
C ILE A 452 -0.20 -5.39 14.84
N PHE A 453 -1.22 -4.84 14.21
CA PHE A 453 -1.35 -3.41 13.93
C PHE A 453 -2.43 -2.78 14.80
N ARG A 454 -2.14 -1.63 15.41
CA ARG A 454 -3.14 -0.80 16.08
C ARG A 454 -3.71 0.23 15.10
N PHE A 455 -4.98 0.03 14.73
CA PHE A 455 -5.82 1.04 14.07
C PHE A 455 -6.61 1.83 15.12
N ALA A 456 -7.36 2.87 14.75
CA ALA A 456 -8.19 3.62 15.71
C ALA A 456 -9.30 2.75 16.32
N ASN A 457 -10.00 1.98 15.50
CA ASN A 457 -11.16 1.17 15.90
C ASN A 457 -10.78 -0.15 16.58
N ARG A 458 -9.67 -0.80 16.20
CA ARG A 458 -9.25 -2.10 16.78
C ARG A 458 -7.78 -2.42 16.53
N MET A 459 -7.29 -3.46 17.20
CA MET A 459 -6.05 -4.16 16.82
C MET A 459 -6.39 -5.35 15.92
N VAL A 460 -5.50 -5.69 15.00
CA VAL A 460 -5.68 -6.81 14.07
C VAL A 460 -4.32 -7.41 13.70
N SER A 461 -4.23 -8.74 13.59
CA SER A 461 -3.02 -9.39 13.12
C SER A 461 -2.90 -9.36 11.59
N LEU A 462 -1.67 -9.42 11.08
CA LEU A 462 -1.44 -9.51 9.63
C LEU A 462 -2.10 -10.77 9.06
N ASP A 463 -1.99 -11.91 9.73
CA ASP A 463 -2.55 -13.18 9.27
C ASP A 463 -4.08 -13.14 9.19
N GLU A 464 -4.75 -12.50 10.15
CA GLU A 464 -6.19 -12.26 10.08
C GLU A 464 -6.56 -11.42 8.86
N LEU A 465 -5.82 -10.34 8.56
CA LEU A 465 -6.07 -9.51 7.39
C LEU A 465 -5.86 -10.29 6.08
N LEU A 466 -4.78 -11.08 6.01
CA LEU A 466 -4.47 -11.90 4.83
C LEU A 466 -5.55 -12.97 4.61
N THR A 467 -5.94 -13.70 5.66
CA THR A 467 -7.00 -14.71 5.59
C THR A 467 -8.33 -14.09 5.21
N ALA A 468 -8.72 -12.98 5.84
CA ALA A 468 -9.97 -12.29 5.55
C ALA A 468 -10.01 -11.75 4.11
N PHE A 469 -8.91 -11.21 3.61
CA PHE A 469 -8.83 -10.73 2.23
C PHE A 469 -8.86 -11.89 1.22
N SER A 470 -8.12 -12.97 1.46
CA SER A 470 -8.14 -14.16 0.59
C SER A 470 -9.48 -14.90 0.61
N ALA A 471 -10.20 -14.92 1.73
CA ALA A 471 -11.53 -15.52 1.83
C ALA A 471 -12.63 -14.64 1.19
N SER A 472 -12.37 -13.34 1.00
CA SER A 472 -13.34 -12.46 0.39
C SER A 472 -13.53 -12.81 -1.09
N ARG A 473 -14.72 -13.32 -1.45
CA ARG A 473 -15.16 -13.33 -2.84
C ARG A 473 -15.50 -11.90 -3.22
N PRO A 474 -14.75 -11.25 -4.13
CA PRO A 474 -14.99 -9.84 -4.37
C PRO A 474 -16.38 -9.65 -4.98
N LEU A 475 -17.33 -9.10 -4.20
CA LEU A 475 -18.57 -8.51 -4.74
C LEU A 475 -18.25 -7.23 -5.55
N ARG A 476 -17.00 -6.77 -5.51
CA ARG A 476 -16.46 -5.57 -6.15
C ARG A 476 -15.13 -5.90 -6.79
N VAL A 477 -14.71 -5.15 -7.80
CA VAL A 477 -13.35 -5.30 -8.33
C VAL A 477 -12.35 -4.91 -7.25
N PRO A 478 -11.41 -5.80 -6.85
CA PRO A 478 -10.46 -5.49 -5.80
C PRO A 478 -9.49 -4.40 -6.29
N VAL A 479 -9.28 -3.41 -5.43
CA VAL A 479 -8.26 -2.38 -5.57
C VAL A 479 -6.88 -3.02 -5.39
N LEU A 480 -6.70 -3.84 -4.35
CA LEU A 480 -5.48 -4.61 -4.16
C LEU A 480 -5.45 -5.81 -5.09
N LYS A 481 -4.53 -5.79 -6.06
CA LYS A 481 -4.28 -6.97 -6.88
C LYS A 481 -3.49 -8.02 -6.10
N PRO A 482 -3.77 -9.32 -6.31
CA PRO A 482 -2.87 -10.36 -5.85
C PRO A 482 -1.48 -10.15 -6.44
N PRO A 483 -0.41 -10.60 -5.75
CA PRO A 483 0.93 -10.55 -6.32
C PRO A 483 0.94 -11.31 -7.64
N LEU A 484 1.43 -10.68 -8.72
CA LEU A 484 1.52 -11.28 -10.05
C LEU A 484 2.37 -12.56 -10.04
N GLU A 485 3.32 -12.65 -9.10
CA GLU A 485 4.19 -13.80 -8.93
C GLU A 485 4.54 -13.93 -7.44
N ILE A 486 4.41 -15.14 -6.89
CA ILE A 486 5.01 -15.48 -5.60
C ILE A 486 6.45 -15.85 -5.92
N LEU A 487 7.38 -15.07 -5.38
CA LEU A 487 8.80 -15.39 -5.47
C LEU A 487 9.03 -16.81 -4.92
N PRO A 488 9.58 -17.76 -5.72
CA PRO A 488 9.85 -19.13 -5.30
C PRO A 488 11.12 -19.17 -4.43
N VAL A 489 11.13 -18.33 -3.39
CA VAL A 489 12.26 -18.16 -2.49
C VAL A 489 11.96 -18.98 -1.24
N ASP A 490 12.83 -19.96 -0.96
CA ASP A 490 12.80 -20.66 0.31
C ASP A 490 13.04 -19.67 1.46
N HIS A 491 12.06 -19.56 2.35
CA HIS A 491 12.04 -18.52 3.38
C HIS A 491 13.17 -18.72 4.40
N GLU A 492 13.48 -19.96 4.77
CA GLU A 492 14.51 -20.26 5.77
C GLU A 492 15.92 -19.98 5.24
N SER A 493 16.21 -20.42 4.00
CA SER A 493 17.45 -20.12 3.31
C SER A 493 17.64 -18.61 3.11
N MET A 494 16.60 -17.91 2.61
CA MET A 494 16.66 -16.46 2.42
C MET A 494 16.85 -15.71 3.73
N MET A 495 16.16 -16.11 4.80
CA MET A 495 16.36 -15.52 6.12
C MET A 495 17.81 -15.63 6.57
N SER A 496 18.44 -16.79 6.40
CA SER A 496 19.84 -17.02 6.75
C SER A 496 20.78 -16.12 5.95
N HIS A 497 20.56 -15.98 4.64
CA HIS A 497 21.35 -15.09 3.79
C HIS A 497 21.15 -13.61 4.15
N LEU A 498 19.93 -13.18 4.45
CA LEU A 498 19.62 -11.80 4.86
C LEU A 498 20.29 -11.44 6.20
N ILE A 499 20.33 -12.38 7.15
CA ILE A 499 21.04 -12.20 8.42
C ILE A 499 22.53 -11.96 8.16
N CYS A 500 23.15 -12.78 7.32
CA CYS A 500 24.57 -12.65 6.98
C CYS A 500 24.85 -11.33 6.26
N PHE A 501 24.03 -11.00 5.25
CA PHE A 501 24.14 -9.75 4.51
C PHE A 501 24.04 -8.52 5.40
N ALA A 502 23.06 -8.50 6.30
CA ALA A 502 22.89 -7.40 7.23
C ALA A 502 24.07 -7.30 8.21
N ASN A 503 24.59 -8.43 8.72
CA ASN A 503 25.77 -8.46 9.58
C ASN A 503 27.01 -7.88 8.87
N ASP A 504 27.21 -8.25 7.61
CA ASP A 504 28.31 -7.74 6.78
C ASP A 504 28.20 -6.22 6.57
N ILE A 505 27.00 -5.70 6.28
CA ILE A 505 26.75 -4.26 6.21
C ILE A 505 27.10 -3.56 7.53
N HIS A 506 26.76 -4.17 8.68
CA HIS A 506 27.07 -3.58 9.99
C HIS A 506 28.56 -3.64 10.35
N ALA A 507 29.26 -4.72 9.98
CA ALA A 507 30.68 -4.91 10.25
C ALA A 507 31.57 -3.97 9.44
N THR A 508 31.11 -3.54 8.26
CA THR A 508 31.86 -2.69 7.34
C THR A 508 31.97 -1.24 7.86
N PRO A 509 33.15 -0.59 7.85
CA PRO A 509 33.29 0.82 8.21
C PRO A 509 32.48 1.76 7.29
N GLU A 510 32.09 2.94 7.78
CA GLU A 510 31.24 3.89 7.03
C GLU A 510 31.91 4.43 5.73
N ASN A 511 33.23 4.43 5.65
CA ASN A 511 33.98 4.99 4.52
C ASN A 511 34.34 3.96 3.44
N THR A 512 34.02 2.68 3.63
CA THR A 512 34.46 1.61 2.72
C THR A 512 33.52 1.44 1.53
N ILE A 513 32.20 1.47 1.76
CA ILE A 513 31.16 1.33 0.73
C ILE A 513 29.99 2.24 1.11
N ASP A 514 29.37 2.90 0.13
CA ASP A 514 28.10 3.61 0.35
C ASP A 514 27.01 2.62 0.76
N LYS A 515 26.69 2.61 2.05
CA LYS A 515 25.70 1.70 2.64
C LYS A 515 24.27 2.00 2.20
N ARG A 516 24.00 3.15 1.58
CA ARG A 516 22.64 3.54 1.22
C ARG A 516 21.97 2.55 0.28
N GLU A 517 22.67 2.14 -0.79
CA GLU A 517 22.13 1.18 -1.74
C GLU A 517 22.06 -0.23 -1.14
N LEU A 518 23.06 -0.61 -0.32
CA LEU A 518 23.02 -1.86 0.43
C LEU A 518 21.80 -1.97 1.35
N TYR A 519 21.45 -0.89 2.06
CA TYR A 519 20.25 -0.84 2.89
C TYR A 519 18.95 -0.90 2.07
N ARG A 520 18.96 -0.34 0.86
CA ARG A 520 17.83 -0.47 -0.08
C ARG A 520 17.65 -1.91 -0.55
N ILE A 521 18.74 -2.58 -0.92
CA ILE A 521 18.76 -4.00 -1.29
C ILE A 521 18.29 -4.86 -0.11
N LEU A 522 18.81 -4.61 1.11
CA LEU A 522 18.42 -5.33 2.31
C LEU A 522 16.93 -5.18 2.61
N ARG A 523 16.39 -3.95 2.50
CA ARG A 523 14.95 -3.69 2.67
C ARG A 523 14.12 -4.47 1.66
N ALA A 524 14.52 -4.44 0.39
CA ALA A 524 13.86 -5.18 -0.67
C ALA A 524 13.89 -6.70 -0.39
N GLY A 525 15.01 -7.20 0.12
CA GLY A 525 15.17 -8.58 0.57
C GLY A 525 14.20 -8.97 1.70
N TYR A 526 14.04 -8.15 2.75
CA TYR A 526 13.03 -8.43 3.79
C TYR A 526 11.60 -8.41 3.24
N LEU A 527 11.29 -7.48 2.33
CA LEU A 527 9.99 -7.40 1.67
C LEU A 527 9.67 -8.60 0.77
N SER A 528 10.65 -9.45 0.44
CA SER A 528 10.43 -10.69 -0.31
C SER A 528 9.65 -11.75 0.45
N SER A 529 9.53 -11.62 1.78
CA SER A 529 8.78 -12.59 2.59
C SER A 529 7.33 -12.71 2.11
N PRO A 530 6.78 -13.94 1.96
CA PRO A 530 5.41 -14.15 1.49
C PRO A 530 4.34 -13.43 2.31
N LYS A 531 4.57 -13.18 3.62
CA LYS A 531 3.62 -12.44 4.47
C LYS A 531 3.49 -10.97 4.07
N PHE A 532 4.49 -10.39 3.39
CA PHE A 532 4.47 -8.99 2.92
C PHE A 532 4.02 -8.83 1.48
N ARG A 533 3.45 -9.88 0.86
CA ARG A 533 3.04 -9.89 -0.54
C ARG A 533 2.09 -8.75 -0.96
N TYR A 534 1.30 -8.21 -0.02
CA TYR A 534 0.44 -7.04 -0.25
C TYR A 534 1.04 -5.72 0.23
N PHE A 535 2.28 -5.68 0.70
CA PHE A 535 2.99 -4.43 1.01
C PHE A 535 3.92 -4.00 -0.12
N VAL A 536 4.25 -4.91 -1.03
CA VAL A 536 5.13 -4.66 -2.17
C VAL A 536 4.32 -4.11 -3.35
N GLU A 537 4.71 -2.96 -3.87
CA GLU A 537 4.16 -2.42 -5.11
C GLU A 537 4.74 -3.15 -6.34
N PRO A 538 4.06 -3.20 -7.50
CA PRO A 538 4.59 -3.81 -8.71
C PRO A 538 5.96 -3.26 -9.14
N GLY A 539 6.21 -1.95 -8.94
CA GLY A 539 7.52 -1.35 -9.18
C GLY A 539 8.60 -1.81 -8.18
N GLU A 540 8.23 -2.06 -6.92
CA GLU A 540 9.12 -2.62 -5.90
C GLU A 540 9.40 -4.12 -6.14
N LEU A 541 8.47 -4.87 -6.74
CA LEU A 541 8.59 -6.31 -6.95
C LEU A 541 9.84 -6.68 -7.78
N ASN A 542 10.14 -5.91 -8.83
CA ASN A 542 11.35 -6.13 -9.63
C ASN A 542 12.63 -5.89 -8.82
N LEU A 543 12.64 -4.85 -7.96
CA LEU A 543 13.75 -4.59 -7.06
C LEU A 543 13.92 -5.73 -6.05
N THR A 544 12.81 -6.24 -5.51
CA THR A 544 12.82 -7.39 -4.59
C THR A 544 13.37 -8.64 -5.28
N LYS A 545 12.95 -8.95 -6.50
CA LYS A 545 13.49 -10.07 -7.30
C LYS A 545 15.00 -9.96 -7.49
N GLN A 546 15.47 -8.80 -7.94
CA GLN A 546 16.90 -8.54 -8.16
C GLN A 546 17.70 -8.63 -6.86
N ALA A 547 17.18 -8.07 -5.76
CA ALA A 547 17.82 -8.11 -4.45
C ALA A 547 17.95 -9.55 -3.94
N CYS A 548 16.86 -10.34 -4.00
CA CYS A 548 16.88 -11.74 -3.61
C CYS A 548 17.91 -12.55 -4.39
N PHE A 549 17.94 -12.39 -5.72
CA PHE A 549 18.90 -13.07 -6.58
C PHE A 549 20.34 -12.70 -6.23
N ALA A 550 20.64 -11.40 -6.09
CA ALA A 550 21.98 -10.93 -5.76
C ALA A 550 22.47 -11.44 -4.39
N ILE A 551 21.59 -11.42 -3.38
CA ILE A 551 21.89 -11.92 -2.04
C ILE A 551 22.09 -13.44 -2.07
N GLN A 552 21.16 -14.20 -2.67
CA GLN A 552 21.26 -15.66 -2.74
C GLN A 552 22.54 -16.10 -3.44
N ASN A 553 22.85 -15.57 -4.63
CA ASN A 553 24.05 -15.96 -5.36
C ASN A 553 25.34 -15.73 -4.57
N THR A 554 25.39 -14.65 -3.79
CA THR A 554 26.59 -14.29 -3.01
C THR A 554 26.74 -15.17 -1.77
N TYR A 555 25.65 -15.39 -1.02
CA TYR A 555 25.71 -16.06 0.28
C TYR A 555 25.45 -17.58 0.22
N GLN A 556 24.93 -18.10 -0.90
CA GLN A 556 24.79 -19.54 -1.14
C GLN A 556 26.12 -20.18 -1.57
N SER A 557 26.98 -19.42 -2.26
CA SER A 557 28.25 -19.90 -2.82
C SER A 557 29.44 -19.85 -1.84
N THR A 558 29.29 -19.16 -0.70
CA THR A 558 30.36 -18.96 0.29
C THR A 558 30.29 -20.02 1.40
N THR A 559 30.88 -21.19 1.13
CA THR A 559 30.98 -22.33 2.07
C THR A 559 31.89 -22.10 3.29
N SER A 560 32.56 -20.95 3.38
CA SER A 560 33.37 -20.52 4.51
C SER A 560 33.16 -19.02 4.76
N MET A 561 32.45 -18.67 5.83
CA MET A 561 32.20 -17.29 6.27
C MET A 561 33.49 -16.69 6.86
N ASN A 562 34.48 -16.40 6.02
CA ASN A 562 35.65 -15.64 6.44
C ASN A 562 35.19 -14.22 6.84
N SER A 563 35.38 -13.91 8.12
CA SER A 563 34.97 -12.66 8.76
C SER A 563 35.98 -11.51 8.62
N SER A 564 37.08 -11.73 7.88
CA SER A 564 38.01 -10.64 7.56
C SER A 564 37.31 -9.54 6.76
N LEU A 565 37.66 -8.28 7.07
CA LEU A 565 37.03 -7.10 6.49
C LEU A 565 37.10 -7.07 4.96
N ASP A 566 38.20 -7.56 4.36
CA ASP A 566 38.36 -7.61 2.91
C ASP A 566 37.36 -8.58 2.25
N HIS A 567 37.12 -9.73 2.87
CA HIS A 567 36.13 -10.68 2.37
C HIS A 567 34.69 -10.16 2.55
N VAL A 568 34.41 -9.48 3.67
CA VAL A 568 33.13 -8.80 3.90
C VAL A 568 32.88 -7.74 2.82
N ALA A 569 33.86 -6.87 2.58
CA ALA A 569 33.77 -5.82 1.55
C ALA A 569 33.59 -6.41 0.14
N ALA A 570 34.30 -7.49 -0.19
CA ALA A 570 34.16 -8.18 -1.47
C ALA A 570 32.76 -8.77 -1.67
N ARG A 571 32.18 -9.42 -0.64
CA ARG A 571 30.80 -9.93 -0.70
C ARG A 571 29.78 -8.82 -0.90
N LEU A 572 29.92 -7.71 -0.17
CA LEU A 572 29.03 -6.55 -0.33
C LEU A 572 29.16 -5.93 -1.73
N GLY A 573 30.38 -5.85 -2.28
CA GLY A 573 30.64 -5.42 -3.65
C GLY A 573 29.94 -6.33 -4.67
N LEU A 574 30.06 -7.65 -4.52
CA LEU A 574 29.42 -8.63 -5.40
C LEU A 574 27.89 -8.52 -5.40
N VAL A 575 27.28 -8.31 -4.23
CA VAL A 575 25.82 -8.05 -4.13
C VAL A 575 25.45 -6.78 -4.90
N LEU A 576 26.20 -5.69 -4.73
CA LEU A 576 25.94 -4.43 -5.43
C LEU A 576 26.08 -4.57 -6.94
N ASP A 577 27.16 -5.19 -7.41
CA ASP A 577 27.41 -5.35 -8.85
C ASP A 577 26.36 -6.25 -9.50
N THR A 578 26.01 -7.36 -8.85
CA THR A 578 24.95 -8.26 -9.31
C THR A 578 23.59 -7.56 -9.34
N PHE A 579 23.26 -6.78 -8.30
CA PHE A 579 22.01 -6.03 -8.23
C PHE A 579 21.91 -4.94 -9.30
N LEU A 580 23.01 -4.25 -9.59
CA LEU A 580 23.08 -3.19 -10.61
C LEU A 580 23.23 -3.74 -12.03
N GLY A 581 23.32 -5.06 -12.21
CA GLY A 581 23.55 -5.68 -13.51
C GLY A 581 24.93 -5.38 -14.11
N ARG A 582 25.89 -4.96 -13.27
CA ARG A 582 27.28 -4.76 -13.67
C ARG A 582 27.92 -6.14 -13.71
N LYS A 583 28.29 -6.62 -14.90
CA LYS A 583 29.07 -7.86 -15.02
C LYS A 583 30.39 -7.66 -14.26
N SER A 584 30.70 -8.60 -13.37
CA SER A 584 32.02 -8.78 -12.76
C SER A 584 33.07 -9.11 -13.82
#